data_AF-A0A2E6W823-F1
#
_entry.id   AF-A0A2E6W823-F1
#
_cell.length_a   1.000
_cell.length_b   1.000
_cell.length_c   1.000
_cell.angle_alpha   90.00
_cell.angle_beta   90.00
_cell.angle_gamma   90.00
#
_symmetry.space_group_name_H-M   'P 1'
#
loop_
_entity.id
_entity.type
_entity.pdbx_description
1 polymer ?
#
loop_
_entity_poly.entity_id
_entity_poly.type
_entity_poly.pdbx_seq_one_letter_code
_entity_poly.pdbx_strand_id
1 'polypeptide(L)' 'MGFAGISPGSLLLIFCIALFVFGPKRLESLGEDLGKALRRFRESLDGDQASNTDPHAKN' A
#
# COMPACT_ATOMS: atom_id res chain seq x y z
N MET A 1 20.15 14.02 10.64
CA MET A 1 20.81 13.49 9.42
C MET A 1 19.78 12.71 8.61
N GLY A 2 18.76 13.39 8.08
CA GLY A 2 17.63 12.76 7.37
C GLY A 2 17.77 12.96 5.86
N PHE A 3 17.57 11.88 5.09
CA PHE A 3 17.31 11.83 3.64
C PHE A 3 17.90 12.97 2.78
N ALA A 4 19.22 13.19 2.87
CA ALA A 4 19.95 14.23 2.13
C ALA A 4 20.15 13.90 0.64
N GLY A 5 19.07 13.62 -0.10
CA GLY A 5 19.13 13.35 -1.54
C GLY A 5 17.78 13.02 -2.19
N ILE A 6 16.80 12.57 -1.39
CA ILE A 6 15.43 12.35 -1.86
C ILE A 6 14.62 13.58 -1.44
N SER A 7 14.72 14.63 -2.23
CA SER A 7 13.82 15.77 -2.10
C SER A 7 12.42 15.35 -2.60
N PRO A 8 11.32 15.73 -1.92
CA PRO A 8 9.97 15.46 -2.42
C PRO A 8 9.76 15.91 -3.88
N GLY A 9 10.47 16.96 -4.32
CA GLY A 9 10.43 17.43 -5.71
C GLY A 9 11.09 16.48 -6.72
N SER A 10 12.19 15.81 -6.36
CA SER A 10 12.84 14.84 -7.27
C SER A 10 11.99 13.58 -7.43
N LEU A 11 11.36 13.13 -6.35
CA LEU A 11 10.42 12.00 -6.40
C LEU A 11 9.22 12.30 -7.30
N LEU A 12 8.67 13.52 -7.25
CA LEU A 12 7.57 13.95 -8.11
C LEU A 12 7.99 13.99 -9.59
N LEU A 13 9.20 14.49 -9.90
CA LEU A 13 9.71 14.51 -11.27
C LEU A 13 9.84 13.08 -11.86
N ILE A 14 10.40 12.15 -11.09
CA ILE A 14 10.53 10.74 -11.49
C ILE A 14 9.15 10.11 -11.66
N PHE A 15 8.22 10.39 -10.74
CA PHE A 15 6.84 9.93 -10.82
C PHE A 15 6.15 10.46 -12.09
N CYS A 16 6.36 11.72 -12.45
CA CYS A 16 5.81 12.32 -13.65
C CYS A 16 6.32 11.61 -14.92
N ILE A 17 7.63 11.32 -14.98
CA ILE A 17 8.22 10.57 -16.10
C ILE A 17 7.68 9.14 -16.13
N ALA A 18 7.60 8.47 -14.97
CA ALA A 18 7.03 7.13 -14.87
C ALA A 18 5.58 7.09 -15.36
N LEU A 19 4.76 8.09 -14.99
CA LEU A 19 3.40 8.25 -15.49
C LEU A 19 3.36 8.50 -17.00
N PHE A 20 4.34 9.18 -17.58
CA PHE A 20 4.39 9.41 -19.03
C PHE A 20 4.74 8.13 -19.80
N VAL A 21 5.64 7.31 -19.26
CA VAL A 21 6.07 6.04 -19.86
C VAL A 21 5.02 4.95 -19.70
N PHE A 22 4.53 4.74 -18.48
CA PHE A 22 3.58 3.68 -18.16
C PHE A 22 2.12 4.10 -18.41
N GLY A 23 1.81 5.40 -18.35
CA GLY A 23 0.46 5.92 -18.35
C GLY A 23 -0.20 5.83 -16.97
N PRO A 24 -1.04 6.81 -16.58
CA PRO A 24 -1.73 6.80 -15.28
C PRO A 24 -2.65 5.59 -15.10
N LYS A 25 -3.28 5.11 -16.18
CA LYS A 25 -4.17 3.93 -16.15
C LYS A 25 -3.45 2.64 -15.75
N ARG A 26 -2.20 2.45 -16.18
CA ARG A 26 -1.42 1.26 -15.79
C ARG A 26 -1.06 1.33 -14.32
N LEU A 27 -0.66 2.50 -13.84
CA LEU A 27 -0.32 2.70 -12.44
C LEU A 27 -1.52 2.50 -11.51
N GLU A 28 -2.73 2.92 -11.93
CA GLU A 28 -3.98 2.64 -11.22
C GLU A 28 -4.26 1.14 -11.11
N SER A 29 -4.22 0.41 -12.24
CA SER A 29 -4.46 -1.03 -12.24
C SER A 29 -3.45 -1.81 -11.40
N LEU A 30 -2.17 -1.45 -11.47
CA LEU A 30 -1.11 -2.07 -10.66
C LEU A 30 -1.25 -1.71 -9.19
N GLY A 31 -1.65 -0.47 -8.87
CA GLY A 31 -1.89 -0.03 -7.51
C GLY A 31 -3.09 -0.74 -6.86
N GLU A 32 -4.15 -1.02 -7.61
CA GLU A 32 -5.29 -1.78 -7.12
C GLU A 32 -4.90 -3.22 -6.77
N ASP A 33 -4.13 -3.88 -7.63
CA ASP A 33 -3.70 -5.28 -7.44
C ASP A 33 -2.69 -5.41 -6.29
N LEU A 34 -1.67 -4.56 -6.28
CA LEU A 34 -0.69 -4.47 -5.20
C LEU A 34 -1.35 -4.05 -3.88
N GLY A 35 -2.33 -3.15 -3.92
CA GLY A 35 -3.06 -2.69 -2.75
C GLY A 35 -3.89 -3.81 -2.11
N LYS A 36 -4.58 -4.61 -2.93
CA LYS A 36 -5.28 -5.82 -2.46
C LYS A 36 -4.31 -6.82 -1.84
N ALA A 37 -3.19 -7.10 -2.51
CA ALA A 37 -2.17 -8.02 -2.00
C ALA A 37 -1.55 -7.53 -0.68
N LEU A 38 -1.19 -6.26 -0.60
CA LEU A 38 -0.60 -5.65 0.60
C LEU A 38 -1.60 -5.60 1.76
N ARG A 39 -2.89 -5.38 1.48
CA ARG A 39 -3.95 -5.42 2.50
C ARG A 39 -4.10 -6.82 3.10
N ARG A 40 -4.07 -7.87 2.28
CA ARG A 40 -4.09 -9.27 2.74
C ARG A 40 -2.81 -9.66 3.47
N PHE A 41 -1.67 -9.18 3.00
CA PHE A 41 -0.39 -9.35 3.68
C PHE A 41 -0.42 -8.72 5.07
N ARG A 42 -0.88 -7.45 5.16
CA ARG A 42 -1.04 -6.77 6.45
C ARG A 42 -2.03 -7.49 7.36
N GLU A 43 -3.17 -7.93 6.85
CA GLU A 43 -4.17 -8.68 7.61
C GLU A 43 -3.62 -10.03 8.12
N SER A 44 -2.68 -10.65 7.40
CA SER A 44 -2.00 -11.87 7.84
C SER A 44 -0.94 -11.59 8.91
N LEU A 45 -0.30 -10.42 8.88
CA LEU A 45 0.63 -9.96 9.91
C LEU A 45 -0.11 -9.50 11.19
N ASP A 46 -1.22 -8.79 11.04
CA ASP A 46 -2.08 -8.31 12.14
C ASP A 46 -3.01 -9.44 12.68
N GLY A 47 -3.27 -10.47 11.87
CA GLY A 47 -4.19 -11.59 12.15
C GLY A 47 -3.78 -12.55 13.26
N ASP A 48 -2.56 -12.40 13.80
CA ASP A 48 -2.14 -13.07 15.03
C ASP A 48 -2.70 -12.37 16.30
N GLN A 49 -3.25 -11.14 16.17
CA GLN A 49 -3.71 -10.33 17.30
C GLN A 49 -5.23 -10.06 17.32
N ALA A 50 -5.99 -10.45 16.29
CA ALA A 50 -7.40 -10.07 16.14
C ALA A 50 -8.40 -11.24 16.15
N SER A 51 -8.07 -12.38 16.77
CA SER A 51 -9.00 -13.51 16.96
C SER A 51 -9.19 -13.87 18.44
N ASN A 52 -9.58 -12.90 19.28
CA ASN A 52 -10.25 -13.22 20.55
C ASN A 52 -11.19 -12.11 21.02
N THR A 53 -12.19 -11.72 20.21
CA THR A 53 -13.38 -11.02 20.72
C THR A 53 -14.58 -11.30 19.81
N ASP A 54 -15.15 -12.49 19.92
CA ASP A 54 -16.56 -12.72 19.56
C ASP A 54 -17.26 -13.41 20.75
N PRO A 55 -17.97 -12.63 21.61
CA PRO A 55 -18.76 -13.15 22.73
C PRO A 55 -20.05 -13.79 22.21
N HIS A 56 -19.96 -15.04 21.76
CA HIS A 56 -21.12 -15.89 21.51
C HIS A 56 -21.46 -16.72 22.77
N ALA A 57 -22.03 -16.05 23.77
CA ALA A 57 -22.62 -16.67 24.95
C ALA A 57 -24.04 -16.12 25.15
N LYS A 58 -24.97 -16.54 24.30
CA LYS A 58 -26.41 -16.38 24.55
C LYS A 58 -27.17 -17.44 23.78
N ASN A 59 -27.53 -18.53 24.47
CA ASN A 59 -28.85 -19.19 24.59
C ASN A 59 -28.66 -20.65 25.02
#